data_AF-A0A0D6ZZA7-F1
#
_entry.id   AF-A0A0D6ZZA7-F1
#
_cell.length_a   1.000
_cell.length_b   1.000
_cell.length_c   1.000
_cell.angle_alpha   90.00
_cell.angle_beta   90.00
_cell.angle_gamma   90.00
#
_symmetry.space_group_name_H-M   'P 1'
#
loop_
_entity.id
_entity.type
_entity.pdbx_description
1 polymer ?
#
loop_
_entity_poly.entity_id
_entity_poly.type
_entity_poly.pdbx_seq_one_letter_code
_entity_poly.pdbx_strand_id
1 'polypeptide(L)'
;GDDAPTDVHPNNLYVDGSSRVNRTQFVPLAATNMRNHRREHANLCTAMEGVFEWIEESLRTNCPQEFEEICIFAGVLPCNTNSPVYPFGGFVLNFNISTKIHRDHMDVRTGCGVLVIGVHKGGHLCLLEPGIVIGAWNGDFIFFLSRNITHFNLHYSGKRASIVFHTDIDSSKWVEGRNGWDNNVYFCGTPGAHIVIRPLCT
;
A
#
# COMPACT_ATOMS: atom_id res chain seq x y z
N GLY A 1 13.36 5.97 -16.66
CA GLY A 1 12.01 5.95 -17.22
C GLY A 1 12.03 6.97 -18.31
N ASP A 2 12.13 8.22 -17.91
CA ASP A 2 12.42 9.34 -18.80
C ASP A 2 13.65 9.03 -19.69
N ASP A 3 13.45 9.14 -21.00
CA ASP A 3 14.41 8.84 -22.07
C ASP A 3 14.90 7.39 -22.18
N ALA A 4 14.29 6.44 -21.46
CA ALA A 4 14.61 5.03 -21.62
C ALA A 4 14.15 4.52 -23.01
N PRO A 5 14.93 3.66 -23.68
CA PRO A 5 14.50 3.04 -24.93
C PRO A 5 13.18 2.28 -24.76
N THR A 6 12.27 2.45 -25.72
CA THR A 6 10.92 1.86 -25.67
C THR A 6 10.90 0.40 -26.11
N ASP A 7 11.95 -0.06 -26.78
CA ASP A 7 12.10 -1.38 -27.42
C ASP A 7 13.14 -2.28 -26.75
N VAL A 8 13.79 -1.81 -25.68
CA VAL A 8 14.77 -2.59 -24.91
C VAL A 8 14.13 -3.13 -23.64
N HIS A 9 14.34 -4.42 -23.39
CA HIS A 9 13.86 -5.06 -22.18
C HIS A 9 14.51 -4.41 -20.94
N PRO A 10 13.74 -4.01 -19.91
CA PRO A 10 14.23 -3.26 -18.75
C PRO A 10 15.39 -3.91 -17.99
N ASN A 11 15.44 -5.25 -17.93
CA ASN A 11 16.56 -5.96 -17.31
C ASN A 11 17.91 -5.77 -18.01
N ASN A 12 17.89 -5.37 -19.29
CA ASN A 12 19.08 -5.15 -20.11
C ASN A 12 19.56 -3.69 -20.04
N LEU A 13 18.82 -2.81 -19.37
CA LEU A 13 19.21 -1.40 -19.21
C LEU A 13 20.20 -1.24 -18.07
N TYR A 14 21.22 -0.43 -18.32
CA TYR A 14 22.21 0.01 -17.34
C TYR A 14 22.51 1.50 -17.52
N VAL A 15 22.92 2.15 -16.43
CA VAL A 15 23.32 3.56 -16.46
C VAL A 15 24.82 3.59 -16.67
N ASP A 16 25.28 4.27 -17.72
CA ASP A 16 26.70 4.41 -18.01
C ASP A 16 27.43 5.08 -16.83
N GLY A 17 28.61 4.56 -16.48
CA GLY A 17 29.34 4.95 -15.28
C GLY A 17 28.78 4.45 -13.93
N SER A 18 27.66 3.71 -13.92
CA SER A 18 27.12 3.11 -12.69
C SER A 18 27.30 1.59 -12.66
N SER A 19 27.80 1.07 -11.54
CA SER A 19 27.85 -0.38 -11.27
C SER A 19 26.53 -0.96 -10.77
N ARG A 20 25.51 -0.12 -10.52
CA ARG A 20 24.22 -0.51 -9.93
C ARG A 20 23.06 0.22 -10.59
N VAL A 21 22.01 -0.54 -10.90
CA VAL A 21 20.73 -0.01 -11.40
C VAL A 21 19.68 -0.22 -10.32
N ASN A 22 19.05 0.86 -9.86
CA ASN A 22 17.98 0.76 -8.88
C ASN A 22 16.67 0.31 -9.55
N ARG A 23 16.49 -1.01 -9.64
CA ARG A 23 15.31 -1.62 -10.29
C ARG A 23 13.99 -1.37 -9.54
N THR A 24 14.03 -0.94 -8.27
CA THR A 24 12.78 -0.62 -7.53
C THR A 24 12.12 0.66 -8.02
N GLN A 25 12.82 1.48 -8.81
CA GLN A 25 12.27 2.69 -9.44
C GLN A 25 11.58 2.40 -10.78
N PHE A 26 11.64 1.16 -11.28
CA PHE A 26 11.11 0.85 -12.61
C PHE A 26 9.61 0.64 -12.54
N VAL A 27 9.17 -0.27 -11.68
CA VAL A 27 7.77 -0.61 -11.43
C VAL A 27 7.54 -0.78 -9.94
N PRO A 28 6.36 -0.43 -9.41
CA PRO A 28 5.94 -0.86 -8.08
C PRO A 28 6.13 -2.37 -7.92
N LEU A 29 6.78 -2.79 -6.84
CA LEU A 29 7.06 -4.18 -6.56
C LEU A 29 6.27 -4.67 -5.35
N ALA A 30 5.89 -5.93 -5.40
CA ALA A 30 5.48 -6.71 -4.24
C ALA A 30 6.47 -6.54 -3.07
N ALA A 31 5.96 -6.24 -1.88
CA ALA A 31 6.78 -6.14 -0.68
C ALA A 31 7.59 -7.43 -0.46
N THR A 32 8.86 -7.30 -0.07
CA THR A 32 9.76 -8.44 0.16
C THR A 32 9.17 -9.46 1.14
N ASN A 33 8.50 -8.98 2.19
CA ASN A 33 7.85 -9.84 3.18
C ASN A 33 6.69 -10.64 2.57
N MET A 34 5.87 -10.03 1.71
CA MET A 34 4.83 -10.75 0.98
C MET A 34 5.44 -11.85 0.10
N ARG A 35 6.55 -11.57 -0.59
CA ARG A 35 7.23 -12.56 -1.45
C ARG A 35 7.80 -13.73 -0.65
N ASN A 36 8.38 -13.45 0.51
CA ASN A 36 9.01 -14.47 1.37
C ASN A 36 7.97 -15.26 2.18
N HIS A 37 6.80 -14.68 2.44
CA HIS A 37 5.74 -15.24 3.28
C HIS A 37 4.40 -15.30 2.53
N ARG A 38 4.44 -15.77 1.27
CA ARG A 38 3.26 -15.76 0.37
C ARG A 38 2.07 -16.50 0.95
N ARG A 39 2.31 -17.63 1.62
CA ARG A 39 1.24 -18.44 2.20
C ARG A 39 0.60 -17.74 3.39
N GLU A 40 1.40 -17.17 4.28
CA GLU A 40 0.93 -16.44 5.46
C GLU A 40 0.16 -15.17 5.03
N HIS A 41 0.65 -14.46 4.01
CA HIS A 41 -0.06 -13.34 3.40
C HIS A 41 -1.42 -13.76 2.82
N ALA A 42 -1.45 -14.85 2.03
CA ALA A 42 -2.69 -15.36 1.44
C ALA A 42 -3.70 -15.77 2.53
N ASN A 43 -3.26 -16.50 3.55
CA ASN A 43 -4.11 -16.89 4.68
C ASN A 43 -4.68 -15.68 5.42
N LEU A 44 -3.89 -14.64 5.63
CA LEU A 44 -4.36 -13.40 6.25
C LEU A 44 -5.41 -12.70 5.37
N CYS A 45 -5.17 -12.59 4.06
CA CYS A 45 -6.12 -11.97 3.15
C CYS A 45 -7.45 -12.75 3.13
N THR A 46 -7.40 -14.08 3.02
CA THR A 46 -8.60 -14.93 3.07
C THR A 46 -9.33 -14.82 4.40
N ALA A 47 -8.61 -14.79 5.54
CA ALA A 47 -9.24 -14.68 6.85
C ALA A 47 -9.90 -13.30 7.09
N MET A 48 -9.39 -12.25 6.43
CA MET A 48 -9.83 -10.87 6.61
C MET A 48 -10.71 -10.35 5.46
N GLU A 49 -11.00 -11.17 4.45
CA GLU A 49 -11.71 -10.76 3.23
C GLU A 49 -12.99 -9.96 3.52
N GLY A 50 -13.91 -10.52 4.31
CA GLY A 50 -15.14 -9.81 4.67
C GLY A 50 -14.93 -8.53 5.48
N VAL A 51 -13.83 -8.41 6.23
CA VAL A 51 -13.48 -7.16 6.93
C VAL A 51 -12.93 -6.13 5.95
N PHE A 52 -12.15 -6.56 4.96
CA PHE A 52 -11.65 -5.68 3.91
C PHE A 52 -12.78 -5.16 3.02
N GLU A 53 -13.74 -6.00 2.65
CA GLU A 53 -14.96 -5.59 1.95
C GLU A 53 -15.78 -4.58 2.77
N TRP A 54 -15.92 -4.81 4.09
CA TRP A 54 -16.61 -3.87 4.96
C TRP A 54 -15.86 -2.52 5.08
N ILE A 55 -14.53 -2.52 5.14
CA ILE A 55 -13.72 -1.29 5.15
C ILE A 55 -13.88 -0.53 3.83
N GLU A 56 -13.85 -1.24 2.70
CA GLU A 56 -14.07 -0.65 1.38
C GLU A 56 -15.41 0.09 1.33
N GLU A 57 -16.50 -0.59 1.68
CA GLU A 57 -17.85 -0.01 1.65
C GLU A 57 -18.00 1.14 2.66
N SER A 58 -17.40 0.99 3.84
CA SER A 58 -17.41 2.04 4.87
C SER A 58 -16.70 3.30 4.39
N LEU A 59 -15.54 3.19 3.73
CA LEU A 59 -14.83 4.34 3.19
C LEU A 59 -15.58 4.95 2.01
N ARG A 60 -16.10 4.12 1.10
CA ARG A 60 -16.90 4.57 -0.04
C ARG A 60 -18.12 5.39 0.40
N THR A 61 -18.75 4.98 1.50
CA THR A 61 -19.95 5.66 2.04
C THR A 61 -19.61 6.91 2.84
N ASN A 62 -18.61 6.84 3.72
CA ASN A 62 -18.35 7.91 4.71
C ASN A 62 -17.29 8.92 4.28
N CYS A 63 -16.39 8.54 3.37
CA CYS A 63 -15.29 9.35 2.86
C CYS A 63 -15.17 9.22 1.33
N PRO A 64 -16.23 9.53 0.56
CA PRO A 64 -16.28 9.22 -0.88
C PRO A 64 -15.18 9.93 -1.68
N GLN A 65 -14.81 11.16 -1.30
CA GLN A 65 -13.76 11.92 -1.97
C GLN A 65 -12.39 11.28 -1.77
N GLU A 66 -12.04 10.95 -0.52
CA GLU A 66 -10.79 10.27 -0.20
C GLU A 66 -10.74 8.88 -0.83
N PHE A 67 -11.87 8.17 -0.87
CA PHE A 67 -11.98 6.86 -1.53
C PHE A 67 -11.65 6.94 -3.02
N GLU A 68 -12.23 7.90 -3.73
CA GLU A 68 -11.96 8.14 -5.16
C GLU A 68 -10.49 8.44 -5.42
N GLU A 69 -9.85 9.24 -4.56
CA GLU A 69 -8.44 9.56 -4.73
C GLU A 69 -7.52 8.37 -4.43
N ILE A 70 -7.82 7.56 -3.40
CA ILE A 70 -7.01 6.39 -3.02
C ILE A 70 -7.10 5.31 -4.11
N CYS A 71 -8.29 5.08 -4.68
CA CYS A 71 -8.52 3.97 -5.59
C CYS A 71 -7.83 4.13 -6.95
N ILE A 72 -7.49 5.36 -7.36
CA ILE A 72 -6.76 5.64 -8.60
C ILE A 72 -5.49 4.79 -8.67
N PHE A 73 -4.72 4.73 -7.59
CA PHE A 73 -3.50 3.93 -7.58
C PHE A 73 -3.78 2.43 -7.66
N ALA A 74 -4.73 1.94 -6.85
CA ALA A 74 -5.07 0.52 -6.84
C ALA A 74 -5.57 0.02 -8.21
N GLY A 75 -6.29 0.87 -8.95
CA GLY A 75 -6.75 0.59 -10.32
C GLY A 75 -5.64 0.58 -11.37
N VAL A 76 -4.44 1.07 -11.04
CA VAL A 76 -3.30 1.11 -11.95
C VAL A 76 -2.12 0.27 -11.46
N LEU A 77 -2.32 -0.67 -10.54
CA LEU A 77 -1.23 -1.54 -10.11
C LEU A 77 -0.61 -2.32 -11.30
N PRO A 78 0.71 -2.55 -11.31
CA PRO A 78 1.38 -3.27 -12.39
C PRO A 78 0.76 -4.64 -12.66
N CYS A 79 0.81 -5.09 -13.92
CA CYS A 79 0.31 -6.40 -14.33
C CYS A 79 -1.19 -6.65 -14.05
N ASN A 80 -1.99 -5.58 -13.93
CA ASN A 80 -3.44 -5.68 -13.65
C ASN A 80 -3.75 -6.48 -12.38
N THR A 81 -2.87 -6.40 -11.38
CA THR A 81 -3.09 -7.04 -10.08
C THR A 81 -4.07 -6.23 -9.24
N ASN A 82 -5.05 -6.88 -8.63
CA ASN A 82 -5.92 -6.23 -7.65
C ASN A 82 -5.28 -6.23 -6.27
N SER A 83 -5.41 -5.11 -5.55
CA SER A 83 -5.05 -5.06 -4.13
C SER A 83 -6.05 -5.87 -3.31
N PRO A 84 -5.61 -6.76 -2.39
CA PRO A 84 -6.51 -7.47 -1.49
C PRO A 84 -7.20 -6.54 -0.48
N VAL A 85 -6.74 -5.30 -0.36
CA VAL A 85 -7.24 -4.29 0.59
C VAL A 85 -7.70 -3.03 -0.12
N TYR A 86 -8.34 -3.18 -1.28
CA TYR A 86 -8.91 -2.06 -2.03
C TYR A 86 -9.77 -1.17 -1.11
N PRO A 87 -9.68 0.18 -1.19
CA PRO A 87 -8.99 0.97 -2.22
C PRO A 87 -7.47 1.12 -2.01
N PHE A 88 -6.91 0.66 -0.88
CA PHE A 88 -5.50 0.88 -0.55
C PHE A 88 -4.55 0.04 -1.41
N GLY A 89 -3.32 0.53 -1.60
CA GLY A 89 -2.28 -0.19 -2.34
C GLY A 89 -1.69 -1.38 -1.57
N GLY A 90 -1.76 -1.36 -0.24
CA GLY A 90 -1.28 -2.44 0.60
C GLY A 90 -1.53 -2.21 2.09
N PHE A 91 -0.96 -3.10 2.91
CA PHE A 91 -1.08 -3.00 4.35
C PHE A 91 0.18 -3.47 5.09
N VAL A 92 0.33 -3.01 6.33
CA VAL A 92 1.35 -3.44 7.29
C VAL A 92 0.69 -4.07 8.50
N LEU A 93 1.17 -5.26 8.89
CA LEU A 93 0.74 -5.93 10.12
C LEU A 93 1.74 -5.65 11.25
N ASN A 94 1.29 -4.93 12.27
CA ASN A 94 2.08 -4.65 13.46
C ASN A 94 1.65 -5.53 14.62
N PHE A 95 2.61 -6.17 15.28
CA PHE A 95 2.39 -6.93 16.52
C PHE A 95 2.97 -6.21 17.72
N ASN A 96 2.17 -6.13 18.77
CA ASN A 96 2.56 -5.62 20.08
C ASN A 96 3.21 -4.21 20.04
N ILE A 97 2.79 -3.36 19.10
CA ILE A 97 3.40 -2.04 18.92
C ILE A 97 2.69 -0.94 19.72
N SER A 98 3.50 -0.04 20.27
CA SER A 98 3.11 1.32 20.65
C SER A 98 4.08 2.25 19.91
N THR A 99 3.54 3.02 18.97
CA THR A 99 4.34 3.90 18.13
C THR A 99 4.74 5.15 18.91
N LYS A 100 5.95 5.65 18.64
CA LYS A 100 6.36 6.99 19.08
C LYS A 100 5.65 8.04 18.22
N ILE A 101 5.71 9.28 18.66
CA ILE A 101 5.21 10.43 17.89
C ILE A 101 5.86 10.51 16.50
N HIS A 102 5.04 10.47 15.45
CA HIS A 102 5.50 10.53 14.04
C HIS A 102 4.37 10.99 13.09
N ARG A 103 4.75 11.16 11.82
CA ARG A 103 3.86 11.31 10.66
C ARG A 103 4.34 10.36 9.57
N ASP A 104 3.40 9.81 8.81
CA ASP A 104 3.71 8.92 7.70
C ASP A 104 3.93 9.75 6.42
N HIS A 105 5.11 10.35 6.31
CA HIS A 105 5.43 11.27 5.20
C HIS A 105 5.40 10.61 3.82
N MET A 106 5.56 9.28 3.79
CA MET A 106 5.53 8.48 2.58
C MET A 106 4.11 8.05 2.19
N ASP A 107 3.09 8.33 2.99
CA ASP A 107 1.72 8.06 2.58
C ASP A 107 1.23 9.13 1.58
N VAL A 108 0.30 8.72 0.72
CA VAL A 108 -0.53 9.65 -0.05
C VAL A 108 -1.29 10.59 0.89
N ARG A 109 -1.62 11.79 0.39
CA ARG A 109 -2.23 12.85 1.22
C ARG A 109 -3.62 12.49 1.74
N THR A 110 -4.29 11.55 1.10
CA THR A 110 -5.66 11.10 1.38
C THR A 110 -5.80 10.31 2.67
N GLY A 111 -4.69 9.82 3.24
CA GLY A 111 -4.67 9.24 4.57
C GLY A 111 -4.45 7.73 4.60
N CYS A 112 -4.41 7.20 5.82
CA CYS A 112 -4.22 5.79 6.12
C CYS A 112 -5.35 5.28 7.03
N GLY A 113 -5.59 3.98 6.97
CA GLY A 113 -6.53 3.28 7.84
C GLY A 113 -5.81 2.45 8.88
N VAL A 114 -6.33 2.36 10.10
CA VAL A 114 -5.81 1.48 11.14
C VAL A 114 -6.95 0.62 11.68
N LEU A 115 -6.90 -0.69 11.41
CA LEU A 115 -7.75 -1.67 12.07
C LEU A 115 -7.04 -2.23 13.29
N VAL A 116 -7.67 -2.15 14.45
CA VAL A 116 -7.11 -2.67 15.71
C VAL A 116 -7.63 -4.07 16.00
N ILE A 117 -6.73 -4.98 16.40
CA ILE A 117 -7.06 -6.38 16.66
C ILE A 117 -6.45 -6.81 18.00
N GLY A 118 -7.23 -7.49 18.82
CA GLY A 118 -6.76 -8.18 20.01
C GLY A 118 -7.36 -7.68 21.32
N VAL A 119 -7.07 -8.40 22.40
CA VAL A 119 -7.62 -8.11 23.73
C VAL A 119 -6.59 -7.33 24.54
N HIS A 120 -6.85 -6.04 24.73
CA HIS A 120 -5.95 -5.13 25.43
C HIS A 120 -6.67 -4.04 26.23
N LYS A 121 -5.94 -3.39 27.13
CA LYS A 121 -6.32 -2.15 27.81
C LYS A 121 -5.36 -1.04 27.43
N GLY A 122 -5.87 0.18 27.23
CA GLY A 122 -5.08 1.30 26.70
C GLY A 122 -4.78 1.14 25.21
N GLY A 123 -3.71 1.76 24.71
CA GLY A 123 -3.34 1.68 23.29
C GLY A 123 -4.11 2.62 22.36
N HIS A 124 -4.80 3.62 22.93
CA HIS A 124 -5.55 4.63 22.19
C HIS A 124 -4.67 5.39 21.20
N LEU A 125 -5.27 5.85 20.10
CA LEU A 125 -4.60 6.64 19.08
C LEU A 125 -4.72 8.12 19.42
N CYS A 126 -3.59 8.78 19.57
CA CYS A 126 -3.53 10.22 19.77
C CYS A 126 -3.31 10.92 18.44
N LEU A 127 -4.13 11.92 18.13
CA LEU A 127 -3.94 12.83 17.00
C LEU A 127 -3.61 14.22 17.57
N LEU A 128 -2.36 14.66 17.40
CA LEU A 128 -1.82 15.82 18.11
C LEU A 128 -2.45 17.14 17.67
N GLU A 129 -2.48 17.42 16.36
CA GLU A 129 -2.97 18.69 15.84
C GLU A 129 -4.47 18.90 16.10
N PRO A 130 -5.34 17.87 15.98
CA PRO A 130 -6.72 17.99 16.41
C PRO A 130 -6.89 18.01 17.94
N GLY A 131 -5.88 17.60 18.70
CA GLY A 131 -5.94 17.51 20.16
C GLY A 131 -6.87 16.41 20.69
N ILE A 132 -7.07 15.33 19.93
CA ILE A 132 -8.01 14.25 20.28
C ILE A 132 -7.31 12.92 20.57
N VAL A 133 -7.94 12.15 21.46
CA VAL A 133 -7.57 10.77 21.76
C VAL A 133 -8.73 9.87 21.35
N ILE A 134 -8.48 9.00 20.37
CA ILE A 134 -9.47 8.08 19.81
C ILE A 134 -9.34 6.73 20.53
N GLY A 135 -10.46 6.26 21.09
CA GLY A 135 -10.60 4.89 21.57
C GLY A 135 -10.28 3.93 20.42
N ALA A 136 -9.33 3.03 20.64
CA ALA A 136 -8.78 2.17 19.59
C ALA A 136 -8.92 0.72 20.05
N TRP A 137 -10.17 0.24 20.07
CA TRP A 137 -10.57 -1.06 20.60
C TRP A 137 -10.54 -2.15 19.53
N ASN A 138 -10.65 -3.40 19.95
CA ASN A 138 -10.72 -4.52 19.02
C ASN A 138 -11.85 -4.36 18.01
N GLY A 139 -11.52 -4.39 16.72
CA GLY A 139 -12.46 -4.24 15.62
C GLY A 139 -12.64 -2.80 15.15
N ASP A 140 -12.14 -1.80 15.87
CA ASP A 140 -12.22 -0.42 15.44
C ASP A 140 -11.34 -0.19 14.21
N PHE A 141 -11.92 0.43 13.19
CA PHE A 141 -11.22 0.95 12.03
C PHE A 141 -11.19 2.48 12.12
N ILE A 142 -9.98 3.05 12.10
CA ILE A 142 -9.76 4.49 12.24
C ILE A 142 -9.06 4.99 10.98
N PHE A 143 -9.70 5.90 10.25
CA PHE A 143 -9.17 6.51 9.05
C PHE A 143 -8.81 7.98 9.31
N PHE A 144 -7.60 8.40 8.94
CA PHE A 144 -7.12 9.76 9.18
C PHE A 144 -5.96 10.14 8.26
N LEU A 145 -5.68 11.44 8.17
CA LEU A 145 -4.63 12.01 7.31
C LEU A 145 -3.22 11.82 7.92
N SER A 146 -2.70 10.60 7.93
CA SER A 146 -1.43 10.18 8.56
C SER A 146 -0.21 11.02 8.21
N ARG A 147 -0.18 11.56 6.99
CA ARG A 147 0.88 12.46 6.52
C ARG A 147 0.84 13.84 7.14
N ASN A 148 -0.36 14.36 7.40
CA ASN A 148 -0.60 15.73 7.85
C ASN A 148 -0.76 15.82 9.37
N ILE A 149 -1.17 14.71 10.00
CA ILE A 149 -1.47 14.63 11.42
C ILE A 149 -0.40 13.83 12.14
N THR A 150 0.27 14.46 13.09
CA THR A 150 1.19 13.81 14.01
C THR A 150 0.42 12.90 14.94
N HIS A 151 0.83 11.64 15.01
CA HIS A 151 0.09 10.63 15.74
C HIS A 151 1.01 9.62 16.45
N PHE A 152 0.45 8.96 17.46
CA PHE A 152 1.12 7.93 18.26
C PHE A 152 0.09 7.10 19.03
N ASN A 153 0.51 5.92 19.51
CA ASN A 153 -0.29 5.12 20.41
C ASN A 153 0.12 5.31 21.87
N LEU A 154 -0.86 5.48 22.76
CA LEU A 154 -0.62 5.37 24.21
C LEU A 154 -0.10 3.98 24.59
N HIS A 155 0.48 3.87 25.77
CA HIS A 155 0.86 2.58 26.33
C HIS A 155 -0.37 1.68 26.52
N TYR A 156 -0.14 0.37 26.40
CA TYR A 156 -1.17 -0.65 26.54
C TYR A 156 -0.66 -1.86 27.32
N SER A 157 -1.59 -2.69 27.77
CA SER A 157 -1.31 -4.02 28.32
C SER A 157 -2.23 -5.06 27.67
N GLY A 158 -1.75 -6.30 27.53
CA GLY A 158 -2.47 -7.38 26.84
C GLY A 158 -1.86 -7.71 25.48
N LYS A 159 -2.68 -8.25 24.57
CA LYS A 159 -2.27 -8.63 23.20
C LYS A 159 -2.92 -7.68 22.22
N ARG A 160 -2.10 -6.89 21.51
CA ARG A 160 -2.56 -5.90 20.54
C ARG A 160 -1.81 -6.07 19.23
N ALA A 161 -2.55 -6.12 18.14
CA ALA A 161 -2.04 -6.01 16.79
C ALA A 161 -2.81 -4.91 16.05
N SER A 162 -2.25 -4.43 14.94
CA SER A 162 -2.98 -3.54 14.04
C SER A 162 -2.62 -3.84 12.60
N ILE A 163 -3.62 -3.73 11.72
CA ILE A 163 -3.43 -3.69 10.27
C ILE A 163 -3.51 -2.23 9.87
N VAL A 164 -2.41 -1.70 9.34
CA VAL A 164 -2.32 -0.34 8.82
C VAL A 164 -2.45 -0.40 7.30
N PHE A 165 -3.49 0.22 6.76
CA PHE A 165 -3.79 0.29 5.34
C PHE A 165 -3.25 1.58 4.77
N HIS A 166 -2.45 1.51 3.71
CA HIS A 166 -1.81 2.69 3.17
C HIS A 166 -1.52 2.56 1.67
N THR A 167 -1.28 3.71 1.05
CA THR A 167 -0.78 3.82 -0.32
C THR A 167 0.43 4.76 -0.30
N ASP A 168 1.54 4.32 -0.87
CA ASP A 168 2.79 5.09 -0.88
C ASP A 168 2.70 6.27 -1.86
N ILE A 169 3.22 7.45 -1.53
CA ILE A 169 3.25 8.63 -2.40
C ILE A 169 4.05 8.40 -3.68
N ASP A 170 5.04 7.51 -3.69
CA ASP A 170 5.78 7.17 -4.89
C ASP A 170 4.88 6.51 -5.95
N SER A 171 3.68 6.06 -5.56
CA SER A 171 2.60 5.69 -6.46
C SER A 171 2.20 6.79 -7.44
N SER A 172 2.30 8.07 -7.07
CA SER A 172 1.80 9.18 -7.89
C SER A 172 2.53 9.26 -9.23
N LYS A 173 3.84 9.04 -9.25
CA LYS A 173 4.63 8.98 -10.49
C LYS A 173 4.23 7.80 -11.39
N TRP A 174 3.80 6.70 -10.77
CA TRP A 174 3.27 5.56 -11.50
C TRP A 174 1.89 5.85 -12.10
N VAL A 175 1.03 6.55 -11.37
CA VAL A 175 -0.28 7.03 -11.86
C VAL A 175 -0.12 8.01 -13.02
N GLU A 176 0.78 8.99 -12.90
CA GLU A 176 0.94 10.08 -13.87
C GLU A 176 1.52 9.61 -15.21
N GLY A 177 2.54 8.75 -15.18
CA GLY A 177 3.26 8.36 -16.40
C GLY A 177 3.99 7.03 -16.29
N ARG A 178 3.56 6.14 -15.38
CA ARG A 178 4.19 4.83 -15.15
C ARG A 178 5.68 4.94 -14.86
N ASN A 179 6.11 5.94 -14.09
CA ASN A 179 7.53 6.26 -13.86
C ASN A 179 8.34 6.48 -15.15
N GLY A 180 7.69 6.98 -16.22
CA GLY A 180 8.27 7.17 -17.55
C GLY A 180 8.39 5.88 -18.36
N TRP A 181 7.63 4.83 -18.03
CA TRP A 181 7.66 3.53 -18.73
C TRP A 181 6.38 3.21 -19.52
N ASP A 182 5.44 4.15 -19.59
CA ASP A 182 4.16 4.02 -20.28
C ASP A 182 4.29 3.62 -21.76
N ASN A 183 5.37 4.06 -22.42
CA ASN A 183 5.67 3.78 -23.81
C ASN A 183 6.57 2.54 -24.02
N ASN A 184 7.01 1.85 -22.95
CA ASN A 184 7.86 0.67 -23.07
C ASN A 184 7.04 -0.60 -23.31
N VAL A 185 7.34 -1.28 -24.42
CA VAL A 185 6.54 -2.43 -24.92
C VAL A 185 6.54 -3.65 -23.99
N TYR A 186 7.47 -3.73 -23.04
CA TYR A 186 7.58 -4.84 -22.10
C TYR A 186 6.88 -4.57 -20.76
N PHE A 187 6.63 -3.30 -20.42
CA PHE A 187 5.99 -2.93 -19.14
C PHE A 187 4.51 -2.63 -19.27
N CYS A 188 4.11 -2.00 -20.36
CA CYS A 188 2.72 -1.70 -20.66
C CYS A 188 2.37 -2.52 -21.90
N GLY A 189 1.77 -3.70 -21.68
CA GLY A 189 1.26 -4.51 -22.78
C GLY A 189 0.42 -3.62 -23.69
N THR A 190 0.76 -3.56 -24.97
CA THR A 190 0.03 -2.76 -25.95
C THR A 190 -1.46 -3.13 -25.89
N PRO A 191 -2.39 -2.16 -25.95
CA PRO A 191 -3.81 -2.47 -26.10
C PRO A 191 -4.00 -3.27 -27.39
N GLY A 192 -4.14 -4.60 -27.28
CA GLY A 192 -4.27 -5.53 -28.42
C GLY A 192 -3.22 -6.64 -28.52
N ALA A 193 -2.15 -6.63 -27.72
CA ALA A 193 -1.20 -7.74 -27.71
C ALA A 193 -1.61 -8.79 -26.65
N HIS A 194 -2.19 -9.90 -27.09
CA HIS A 194 -2.36 -11.09 -26.28
C HIS A 194 -0.98 -11.58 -25.81
N ILE A 195 -0.63 -11.31 -24.55
CA ILE A 195 0.53 -11.91 -23.91
C ILE A 195 0.23 -13.40 -23.71
N VAL A 196 0.73 -14.23 -24.61
CA VAL A 196 0.80 -15.68 -24.41
C VAL A 196 1.89 -15.92 -23.37
N ILE A 197 1.48 -16.09 -22.12
CA ILE A 197 2.38 -16.56 -21.05
C ILE A 197 2.70 -18.02 -21.36
N ARG A 198 3.88 -18.27 -21.93
CA ARG A 198 4.47 -19.62 -21.90
C ARG A 198 5.05 -19.87 -20.51
N PRO A 199 4.68 -20.95 -19.83
CA PRO A 199 5.30 -21.30 -18.56
C PRO A 199 6.77 -21.67 -18.82
N LEU A 200 7.69 -20.91 -18.23
CA LEU A 200 9.08 -21.33 -18.14
C LEU A 200 9.18 -22.39 -17.04
N CYS A 201 9.03 -23.64 -17.45
CA CYS A 201 9.67 -24.77 -16.77
C CYS A 201 11.15 -24.74 -17.14
N THR A 202 12.02 -24.64 -16.13
CA THR A 202 13.22 -25.46 -15.87
C THR A 202 13.74 -25.09 -14.49
#